data_AF-A0A660VH30-F1
#
_entry.id   AF-A0A660VH30-F1
#
_cell.length_a   1.000
_cell.length_b   1.000
_cell.length_c   1.000
_cell.angle_alpha   90.00
_cell.angle_beta   90.00
_cell.angle_gamma   90.00
#
_symmetry.space_group_name_H-M   'P 1'
#
loop_
_entity.id
_entity.type
_entity.pdbx_description
1 polymer ?
#
loop_
_entity_poly.entity_id
_entity_poly.type
_entity_poly.pdbx_seq_one_letter_code
_entity_poly.pdbx_strand_id
1 'polypeptide(L)'
;MSVAQGVRFDPWMVRGLDYYTGPVFEAVLPDLPHMGSLAGGGRYDGLIGLFLGRDVPAVGVTVGLDRIFTALEQLGRISGRSTRAKALVAVFDAERFPHAQRTAAALRAAGVPVALYPAPDRLKKQFRYASRLGVRYVVLVGPDEAEKGLVAVKDLTTGDQQTMPLEDATRLLEKAD
;
A
#
# COMPACT_ATOMS: atom_id res chain seq x y z
N MET A 1 0.86 -10.59 -23.89
CA MET A 1 1.91 -11.58 -23.66
C MET A 1 1.22 -12.93 -23.54
N SER A 2 1.64 -13.95 -24.28
CA SER A 2 0.97 -15.26 -24.22
C SER A 2 1.43 -16.01 -22.98
N VAL A 3 0.50 -16.68 -22.27
CA VAL A 3 0.83 -17.52 -21.10
C VAL A 3 1.85 -18.60 -21.49
N ALA A 4 1.84 -19.07 -22.74
CA ALA A 4 2.78 -20.07 -23.24
C ALA A 4 4.26 -19.65 -23.16
N GLN A 5 4.55 -18.34 -23.19
CA GLN A 5 5.93 -17.83 -23.11
C GLN A 5 6.50 -17.90 -21.68
N GLY A 6 5.65 -18.08 -20.66
CA GLY A 6 6.04 -18.18 -19.25
C GLY A 6 6.05 -19.61 -18.71
N VAL A 7 5.84 -20.62 -19.55
CA VAL A 7 5.76 -22.03 -19.14
C VAL A 7 6.94 -22.81 -19.70
N ARG A 8 7.63 -23.55 -18.82
CA ARG A 8 8.68 -24.49 -19.20
C ARG A 8 8.28 -25.88 -18.71
N PHE A 9 8.21 -26.85 -19.63
CA PHE A 9 8.03 -28.25 -19.26
C PHE A 9 9.34 -28.79 -18.64
N ASP A 10 9.22 -29.41 -17.48
CA ASP A 10 10.35 -29.99 -16.75
C ASP A 10 10.01 -31.43 -16.34
N PRO A 11 10.59 -32.46 -16.99
CA PRO A 11 10.27 -33.85 -16.70
C PRO A 11 10.80 -34.34 -15.35
N TRP A 12 11.67 -33.55 -14.69
CA TRP A 12 12.28 -33.89 -13.40
C TRP A 12 11.55 -33.24 -12.22
N MET A 13 10.53 -32.42 -12.49
CA MET A 13 9.77 -31.74 -11.44
C MET A 13 8.92 -32.74 -10.68
N VAL A 14 9.19 -32.85 -9.38
CA VAL A 14 8.42 -33.63 -8.42
C VAL A 14 7.97 -32.73 -7.28
N ARG A 15 6.84 -33.05 -6.66
CA ARG A 15 6.31 -32.31 -5.50
C ARG A 15 6.39 -33.20 -4.26
N GLY A 16 6.61 -32.57 -3.10
CA GLY A 16 6.82 -33.28 -1.84
C GLY A 16 5.56 -33.88 -1.18
N LEU A 17 4.43 -33.92 -1.88
CA LEU A 17 3.16 -34.42 -1.36
C LEU A 17 2.64 -35.51 -2.32
N ASP A 18 2.22 -36.63 -1.75
CA ASP A 18 1.85 -37.86 -2.46
C ASP A 18 0.47 -37.81 -3.13
N TYR A 19 -0.37 -36.85 -2.76
CA TYR A 19 -1.74 -36.74 -3.26
C TYR A 19 -1.86 -36.25 -4.71
N TYR A 20 -0.77 -35.86 -5.38
CA TYR A 20 -0.81 -35.41 -6.76
C TYR A 20 -0.99 -36.60 -7.71
N THR A 21 -1.89 -36.46 -8.68
CA THR A 21 -2.36 -37.54 -9.58
C THR A 21 -2.14 -37.22 -11.06
N GLY A 22 -1.64 -36.03 -11.38
CA GLY A 22 -1.48 -35.57 -12.75
C GLY A 22 -0.47 -34.42 -12.83
N PRO A 23 -0.70 -33.42 -13.71
CA PRO A 23 0.23 -32.30 -13.86
C PRO A 23 0.50 -31.59 -12.54
N VAL A 24 1.76 -31.25 -12.32
CA VAL A 24 2.24 -30.40 -11.22
C VAL A 24 2.86 -29.13 -11.78
N PHE A 25 2.83 -28.07 -10.99
CA PHE A 25 3.30 -26.75 -11.39
C PHE A 25 4.11 -26.10 -10.27
N GLU A 26 5.15 -25.37 -10.65
CA GLU A 26 5.85 -24.42 -9.79
C GLU A 26 6.11 -23.12 -10.54
N ALA A 27 5.93 -21.99 -9.84
CA ALA A 27 6.30 -20.68 -10.32
C ALA A 27 7.58 -20.25 -9.61
N VAL A 28 8.61 -19.94 -10.39
CA VAL A 28 9.90 -19.43 -9.91
C VAL A 28 10.12 -18.03 -10.44
N LEU A 29 10.93 -17.25 -9.75
CA LEU A 29 11.31 -15.90 -10.19
C LEU A 29 12.73 -15.93 -10.76
N PRO A 30 12.91 -15.76 -12.09
CA PRO A 30 14.22 -15.84 -12.72
C PRO A 30 15.25 -14.85 -12.15
N ASP A 31 14.80 -13.67 -11.71
CA ASP A 31 15.65 -12.62 -11.14
C ASP A 31 16.20 -12.99 -9.74
N LEU A 32 15.54 -13.91 -9.03
CA LEU A 32 15.92 -14.36 -7.68
C LEU A 32 15.83 -15.89 -7.55
N PRO A 33 16.72 -16.64 -8.26
CA PRO A 33 16.62 -18.10 -8.35
C PRO A 33 16.78 -18.81 -7.00
N HIS A 34 17.51 -18.22 -6.05
CA HIS A 34 17.71 -18.76 -4.69
C HIS A 34 16.43 -18.80 -3.85
N MET A 35 15.39 -18.05 -4.22
CA MET A 35 14.10 -18.08 -3.52
C MET A 35 13.31 -19.37 -3.77
N GLY A 36 13.67 -20.11 -4.82
CA GLY A 36 12.96 -21.30 -5.25
C GLY A 36 11.51 -20.98 -5.68
N SER A 37 10.61 -21.91 -5.39
CA SER A 37 9.19 -21.80 -5.76
C SER A 37 8.46 -20.72 -4.95
N LEU A 38 7.82 -19.78 -5.65
CA LEU A 38 6.94 -18.75 -5.09
C LEU A 38 5.47 -19.19 -5.05
N ALA A 39 5.08 -20.07 -5.97
CA ALA A 39 3.77 -20.68 -6.02
C ALA A 39 3.90 -22.12 -6.53
N GLY A 40 3.03 -23.01 -6.07
CA GLY A 40 3.07 -24.40 -6.49
C GLY A 40 1.71 -25.05 -6.42
N GLY A 41 1.52 -26.12 -7.18
CA GLY A 41 0.23 -26.78 -7.26
C GLY A 41 0.23 -27.95 -8.22
N GLY A 42 -0.97 -28.42 -8.54
CA GLY A 42 -1.15 -29.55 -9.42
C GLY A 42 -2.54 -30.16 -9.32
N ARG A 43 -2.75 -31.25 -10.06
CA ARG A 43 -3.97 -32.06 -10.05
C ARG A 43 -3.94 -33.11 -8.95
N TYR A 44 -5.03 -33.26 -8.19
CA TYR A 44 -5.14 -34.12 -7.00
C TYR A 44 -6.52 -34.80 -6.89
N ASP A 45 -6.84 -35.68 -7.83
CA ASP A 45 -8.19 -36.21 -8.01
C ASP A 45 -8.69 -37.11 -6.86
N GLY A 46 -7.77 -37.75 -6.12
CA GLY A 46 -8.12 -38.61 -4.99
C GLY A 46 -8.28 -37.90 -3.65
N LEU A 47 -7.73 -36.70 -3.49
CA LEU A 47 -7.58 -36.07 -2.16
C LEU A 47 -8.92 -35.74 -1.50
N ILE A 48 -9.84 -35.14 -2.27
CA ILE A 48 -11.17 -34.77 -1.75
C ILE A 48 -12.01 -36.03 -1.52
N GLY A 49 -11.85 -37.05 -2.37
CA GLY A 49 -12.61 -38.30 -2.28
C GLY A 49 -12.38 -39.09 -1.00
N LEU A 50 -11.19 -38.98 -0.40
CA LEU A 50 -10.87 -39.56 0.92
C LEU A 50 -11.85 -39.13 2.02
N PHE A 51 -12.43 -37.94 1.91
CA PHE A 51 -13.35 -37.38 2.91
C PHE A 51 -14.83 -37.52 2.52
N LEU A 52 -15.13 -37.61 1.22
CA LEU A 52 -16.52 -37.60 0.71
C LEU A 52 -17.03 -38.97 0.28
N GLY A 53 -16.17 -39.99 0.18
CA GLY A 53 -16.56 -41.33 -0.26
C GLY A 53 -16.96 -41.42 -1.75
N ARG A 54 -16.58 -40.42 -2.55
CA ARG A 54 -16.75 -40.39 -4.01
C ARG A 54 -15.62 -39.61 -4.66
N ASP A 55 -15.28 -39.95 -5.90
CA ASP A 55 -14.24 -39.24 -6.62
C ASP A 55 -14.65 -37.79 -6.91
N VAL A 56 -13.71 -36.87 -6.64
CA VAL A 56 -13.87 -35.44 -6.95
C VAL A 56 -12.56 -34.94 -7.56
N PRO A 57 -12.44 -35.00 -8.90
CA PRO A 57 -11.27 -34.48 -9.61
C PRO A 57 -11.04 -33.00 -9.33
N ALA A 58 -9.80 -32.62 -9.05
CA ALA A 58 -9.47 -31.28 -8.62
C ALA A 58 -8.08 -30.85 -9.06
N VAL A 59 -7.92 -29.55 -9.31
CA VAL A 59 -6.64 -28.90 -9.59
C VAL A 59 -6.61 -27.58 -8.84
N GLY A 60 -5.44 -27.24 -8.30
CA GLY A 60 -5.28 -26.02 -7.52
C GLY A 60 -3.84 -25.63 -7.39
N VAL A 61 -3.64 -24.39 -6.99
CA VAL A 61 -2.33 -23.80 -6.71
C VAL A 61 -2.40 -23.04 -5.39
N THR A 62 -1.26 -22.97 -4.72
CA THR A 62 -1.04 -22.09 -3.57
C THR A 62 0.04 -21.08 -3.91
N VAL A 63 -0.05 -19.91 -3.30
CA VAL A 63 0.86 -18.79 -3.51
C VAL A 63 1.48 -18.41 -2.16
N GLY A 64 2.81 -18.41 -2.09
CA GLY A 64 3.55 -18.03 -0.90
C GLY A 64 3.66 -16.50 -0.79
N LEU A 65 2.67 -15.86 -0.16
CA LEU A 65 2.65 -14.41 -0.02
C LEU A 65 3.89 -13.86 0.69
N ASP A 66 4.36 -14.51 1.76
CA ASP A 66 5.59 -14.11 2.46
C ASP A 66 6.81 -14.13 1.53
N ARG A 67 6.92 -15.16 0.69
CA ARG A 67 8.02 -15.26 -0.29
C ARG A 67 7.92 -14.18 -1.36
N ILE A 68 6.71 -13.89 -1.84
CA ILE A 68 6.50 -12.80 -2.80
C ILE A 68 6.88 -11.45 -2.18
N PHE A 69 6.49 -11.20 -0.93
CA PHE A 69 6.83 -9.97 -0.23
C PHE A 69 8.35 -9.81 -0.10
N THR A 70 9.05 -10.84 0.39
CA THR A 70 10.52 -10.84 0.45
C THR A 70 11.17 -10.63 -0.93
N ALA A 71 10.60 -11.22 -1.99
CA ALA A 71 11.10 -11.04 -3.35
C ALA A 71 10.99 -9.58 -3.79
N LEU A 72 9.84 -8.96 -3.54
CA LEU A 72 9.59 -7.56 -3.85
C LEU A 72 10.51 -6.64 -3.03
N GLU A 73 10.81 -6.96 -1.77
CA GLU A 73 11.78 -6.20 -0.96
C GLU A 73 13.20 -6.29 -1.56
N GLN A 74 13.68 -7.50 -1.88
CA GLN A 74 15.00 -7.71 -2.48
C GLN A 74 15.14 -7.03 -3.84
N LEU A 75 14.06 -6.97 -4.62
CA LEU A 75 14.03 -6.26 -5.90
C LEU A 75 13.82 -4.74 -5.77
N GLY A 76 13.72 -4.21 -4.54
CA GLY A 76 13.43 -2.79 -4.31
C GLY A 76 12.07 -2.34 -4.88
N ARG A 77 11.14 -3.27 -5.06
CA ARG A 77 9.79 -3.03 -5.59
C ARG A 77 8.79 -2.71 -4.50
N ILE A 78 9.15 -2.95 -3.24
CA ILE A 78 8.42 -2.39 -2.09
C ILE A 78 9.07 -1.07 -1.72
N SER A 79 8.50 0.00 -2.26
CA SER A 79 8.67 1.35 -1.73
C SER A 79 7.30 1.83 -1.33
N GLY A 80 7.08 2.09 -0.04
CA GLY A 80 5.74 2.42 0.43
C GLY A 80 5.76 3.33 1.62
N ARG A 81 5.08 4.46 1.48
CA ARG A 81 4.58 5.24 2.61
C ARG A 81 3.94 4.29 3.63
N SER A 82 4.15 4.54 4.91
CA SER A 82 3.45 3.79 5.97
C SER A 82 1.97 4.18 6.07
N THR A 83 1.51 5.08 5.21
CA THR A 83 0.13 5.59 5.19
C THR A 83 -0.39 5.83 3.77
N ARG A 84 -1.71 5.71 3.64
CA ARG A 84 -2.45 6.17 2.45
C ARG A 84 -2.69 7.68 2.46
N ALA A 85 -2.41 8.37 3.55
CA ALA A 85 -2.58 9.81 3.63
C ALA A 85 -1.73 10.54 2.59
N LYS A 86 -2.34 11.47 1.86
CA LYS A 86 -1.70 12.36 0.88
C LYS A 86 -1.14 13.64 1.53
N ALA A 87 -1.68 14.02 2.69
CA ALA A 87 -1.21 15.16 3.47
C ALA A 87 -1.26 14.90 4.98
N LEU A 88 -0.44 15.61 5.75
CA LEU A 88 -0.58 15.75 7.21
C LEU A 88 -1.19 17.12 7.52
N VAL A 89 -2.30 17.17 8.24
CA VAL A 89 -2.82 18.41 8.83
C VAL A 89 -2.10 18.67 10.14
N ALA A 90 -1.41 19.81 10.21
CA ALA A 90 -0.62 20.21 11.37
C ALA A 90 -1.49 20.88 12.44
N VAL A 91 -1.04 20.78 13.69
CA VAL A 91 -1.72 21.35 14.86
C VAL A 91 -0.80 22.33 15.56
N PHE A 92 -1.13 23.62 15.51
CA PHE A 92 -0.30 24.67 16.13
C PHE A 92 -0.38 24.65 17.65
N ASP A 93 -1.60 24.72 18.20
CA ASP A 93 -1.87 24.75 19.63
C ASP A 93 -3.28 24.20 19.93
N ALA A 94 -3.61 24.12 21.22
CA ALA A 94 -4.86 23.54 21.69
C ALA A 94 -6.10 24.34 21.24
N GLU A 95 -6.02 25.66 21.11
CA GLU A 95 -7.16 26.50 20.69
C GLU A 95 -7.50 26.27 19.22
N ARG A 96 -6.48 26.02 18.38
CA ARG A 96 -6.66 25.77 16.93
C ARG A 96 -6.86 24.29 16.58
N PHE A 97 -6.71 23.38 17.54
CA PHE A 97 -6.91 21.94 17.31
C PHE A 97 -8.30 21.57 16.75
N PRO A 98 -9.43 22.13 17.24
CA PRO A 98 -10.74 21.87 16.65
C PRO A 98 -10.85 22.30 15.19
N HIS A 99 -10.12 23.36 14.80
CA HIS A 99 -10.13 23.83 13.42
C HIS A 99 -9.31 22.91 12.50
N ALA A 100 -8.14 22.45 12.95
CA ALA A 100 -7.37 21.43 12.25
C ALA A 100 -8.18 20.13 12.07
N GLN A 101 -8.96 19.72 13.08
CA GLN A 101 -9.87 18.59 12.97
C GLN A 101 -10.95 18.79 11.91
N ARG A 102 -11.60 19.96 11.87
CA ARG A 102 -12.62 20.29 10.85
C ARG A 102 -12.03 20.29 9.44
N THR A 103 -10.83 20.86 9.27
CA THR A 103 -10.12 20.86 7.99
C THR A 103 -9.80 19.44 7.54
N ALA A 104 -9.27 18.60 8.43
CA ALA A 104 -8.99 17.20 8.14
C ALA A 104 -10.28 16.42 7.78
N ALA A 105 -11.40 16.70 8.47
CA ALA A 105 -12.69 16.09 8.17
C ALA A 105 -13.22 16.53 6.79
N ALA A 106 -13.13 17.81 6.45
CA ALA A 106 -13.56 18.34 5.15
C ALA A 106 -12.76 17.74 3.99
N LEU A 107 -11.43 17.66 4.12
CA LEU A 107 -10.56 17.03 3.11
C LEU A 107 -10.91 15.55 2.92
N ARG A 108 -11.16 14.82 4.01
CA ARG A 108 -11.59 13.41 3.94
C ARG A 108 -12.97 13.25 3.31
N ALA A 109 -13.91 14.13 3.63
CA ALA A 109 -15.25 14.13 3.03
C ALA A 109 -15.20 14.40 1.52
N ALA A 110 -14.22 15.18 1.07
CA ALA A 110 -13.93 15.41 -0.34
C ALA A 110 -13.10 14.28 -1.00
N GLY A 111 -12.86 13.16 -0.31
CA GLY A 111 -12.16 12.00 -0.88
C GLY A 111 -10.63 12.05 -0.77
N VAL A 112 -10.05 13.08 -0.15
CA VAL A 112 -8.60 13.19 0.06
C VAL A 112 -8.22 12.56 1.40
N PRO A 113 -7.51 11.42 1.43
CA PRO A 113 -7.08 10.84 2.69
C PRO A 113 -5.99 11.73 3.30
N VAL A 114 -6.25 12.26 4.50
CA VAL A 114 -5.27 13.05 5.25
C VAL A 114 -5.09 12.51 6.66
N ALA A 115 -3.86 12.59 7.18
CA ALA A 115 -3.55 12.36 8.59
C ALA A 115 -3.71 13.67 9.36
N LEU A 116 -4.10 13.59 10.64
CA LEU A 116 -4.08 14.73 11.56
C LEU A 116 -2.98 14.48 12.59
N TYR A 117 -2.16 15.49 12.87
CA TYR A 117 -1.17 15.38 13.93
C TYR A 117 -1.86 15.30 15.31
N PRO A 118 -1.46 14.39 16.22
CA PRO A 118 -2.31 14.00 17.36
C PRO A 118 -2.43 15.05 18.47
N ALA A 119 -1.43 15.92 18.63
CA ALA A 119 -1.39 16.90 19.71
C ALA A 119 -0.63 18.15 19.30
N PRO A 120 -0.87 19.31 19.94
CA PRO A 120 -0.03 20.49 19.77
C PRO A 120 1.46 20.20 19.96
N ASP A 121 2.28 20.55 18.96
CA ASP A 121 3.74 20.47 19.07
C ASP A 121 4.41 21.38 18.05
N ARG A 122 5.73 21.57 18.17
CA ARG A 122 6.51 22.40 17.23
C ARG A 122 6.39 21.87 15.80
N LEU A 123 6.11 22.74 14.84
CA LEU A 123 5.98 22.40 13.42
C LEU A 123 7.15 21.57 12.87
N LYS A 124 8.39 21.87 13.29
CA LYS A 124 9.58 21.09 12.87
C LYS A 124 9.47 19.59 13.19
N LYS A 125 8.85 19.23 14.33
CA LYS A 125 8.60 17.81 14.67
C LYS A 125 7.50 17.21 13.81
N GLN A 126 6.45 17.97 13.53
CA GLN A 126 5.34 17.53 12.68
C GLN A 126 5.80 17.30 11.24
N PHE A 127 6.68 18.16 10.70
CA PHE A 127 7.29 17.97 9.38
C PHE A 127 8.13 16.69 9.32
N ARG A 128 8.96 16.43 10.36
CA ARG A 128 9.68 15.14 10.45
C ARG A 128 8.74 13.94 10.53
N TYR A 129 7.61 14.09 11.24
CA TYR A 129 6.59 13.05 11.32
C TYR A 129 5.94 12.79 9.95
N ALA A 130 5.58 13.84 9.20
CA ALA A 130 5.07 13.74 7.84
C ALA A 130 6.07 13.05 6.90
N SER A 131 7.35 13.43 6.94
CA SER A 131 8.41 12.77 6.16
C SER A 131 8.56 11.29 6.52
N ARG A 132 8.48 10.93 7.81
CA ARG A 132 8.52 9.52 8.27
C ARG A 132 7.30 8.72 7.81
N LEU A 133 6.14 9.36 7.72
CA LEU A 133 4.95 8.76 7.12
C LEU A 133 5.09 8.59 5.59
N GLY A 134 6.08 9.26 4.97
CA GLY A 134 6.27 9.30 3.52
C GLY A 134 5.31 10.27 2.83
N VAL A 135 4.72 11.21 3.57
CA VAL A 135 3.73 12.14 3.05
C VAL A 135 4.42 13.39 2.51
N ARG A 136 4.10 13.80 1.29
CA ARG A 136 4.71 14.96 0.61
C ARG A 136 4.19 16.29 1.15
N TYR A 137 2.90 16.39 1.45
CA TYR A 137 2.26 17.66 1.78
C TYR A 137 1.94 17.80 3.26
N VAL A 138 2.06 19.02 3.78
CA VAL A 138 1.57 19.41 5.11
C VAL A 138 0.59 20.56 4.95
N VAL A 139 -0.62 20.38 5.50
CA VAL A 139 -1.65 21.41 5.55
C VAL A 139 -1.55 22.13 6.88
N LEU A 140 -1.27 23.42 6.81
CA LEU A 140 -1.16 24.34 7.92
C LEU A 140 -2.44 25.17 7.96
N VAL A 141 -3.09 25.21 9.12
CA VAL A 141 -4.25 26.07 9.32
C VAL A 141 -3.94 27.07 10.42
N GLY A 142 -3.62 28.28 10.01
CA GLY A 142 -3.42 29.40 10.91
C GLY A 142 -4.75 30.05 11.31
N PRO A 143 -4.73 30.93 12.33
CA PRO A 143 -5.93 31.58 12.86
C PRO A 143 -6.62 32.50 11.83
N ASP A 144 -5.85 33.23 11.03
CA ASP A 144 -6.41 34.19 10.06
C ASP A 144 -6.94 33.47 8.80
N GLU A 145 -6.32 32.35 8.44
CA GLU A 145 -6.72 31.55 7.29
C GLU A 145 -8.00 30.75 7.59
N ALA A 146 -8.15 30.28 8.82
CA ALA A 146 -9.31 29.56 9.32
C ALA A 146 -10.62 30.36 9.16
N GLU A 147 -10.61 31.64 9.49
CA GLU A 147 -11.79 32.53 9.36
C GLU A 147 -12.11 32.87 7.91
N LYS A 148 -11.10 32.82 7.03
CA LYS A 148 -11.21 33.17 5.60
C LYS A 148 -11.42 31.95 4.69
N GLY A 149 -11.52 30.74 5.24
CA GLY A 149 -11.64 29.50 4.45
C GLY A 149 -10.38 29.15 3.64
N LEU A 150 -9.23 29.68 4.05
CA LEU A 150 -7.94 29.45 3.42
C LEU A 150 -7.14 28.41 4.20
N VAL A 151 -6.21 27.74 3.53
CA VAL A 151 -5.23 26.84 4.13
C VAL A 151 -3.87 27.06 3.47
N ALA A 152 -2.80 26.92 4.24
CA ALA A 152 -1.45 26.94 3.71
C ALA A 152 -0.99 25.49 3.46
N VAL A 153 -0.70 25.15 2.22
CA VAL A 153 -0.16 23.83 1.84
C VAL A 153 1.34 23.97 1.63
N LYS A 154 2.11 23.19 2.39
CA LYS A 154 3.57 23.11 2.28
C LYS A 154 3.97 21.81 1.60
N ASP A 155 4.78 21.90 0.56
CA ASP A 155 5.44 20.78 -0.10
C ASP A 155 6.76 20.48 0.64
N LEU A 156 6.91 19.27 1.18
CA LEU A 156 8.13 18.85 1.88
C LEU A 156 9.27 18.47 0.93
N THR A 157 8.98 18.26 -0.35
CA THR A 157 10.00 17.96 -1.37
C THR A 157 10.64 19.24 -1.90
N THR A 158 9.84 20.25 -2.26
CA THR A 158 10.36 21.54 -2.78
C THR A 158 10.63 22.56 -1.67
N GLY A 159 9.95 22.44 -0.52
CA GLY A 159 9.99 23.40 0.57
C GLY A 159 9.01 24.57 0.41
N ASP A 160 8.34 24.66 -0.75
CA ASP A 160 7.42 25.75 -1.07
C ASP A 160 6.15 25.69 -0.21
N GLN A 161 5.64 26.86 0.12
CA GLN A 161 4.39 27.01 0.87
C GLN A 161 3.48 27.97 0.11
N GLN A 162 2.25 27.54 -0.12
CA GLN A 162 1.24 28.33 -0.82
C GLN A 162 -0.05 28.38 0.00
N THR A 163 -0.59 29.58 0.16
CA THR A 163 -1.90 29.78 0.79
C THR A 163 -2.97 29.78 -0.29
N MET A 164 -3.99 28.93 -0.14
CA MET A 164 -5.05 28.75 -1.12
C MET A 164 -6.39 28.40 -0.44
N PRO A 165 -7.53 28.58 -1.12
CA PRO A 165 -8.80 28.07 -0.66
C PRO A 165 -8.78 26.56 -0.42
N LEU A 166 -9.59 26.08 0.53
CA LEU A 166 -9.69 24.65 0.84
C LEU A 166 -10.04 23.78 -0.38
N GLU A 167 -10.86 24.30 -1.30
CA GLU A 167 -11.20 23.61 -2.55
C GLU A 167 -9.98 23.44 -3.47
N ASP A 168 -9.13 24.45 -3.59
CA ASP A 168 -7.90 24.37 -4.38
C ASP A 168 -6.90 23.41 -3.73
N ALA A 169 -6.78 23.45 -2.40
CA ALA A 169 -5.98 22.49 -1.66
C ALA A 169 -6.47 21.05 -1.89
N THR A 170 -7.78 20.84 -1.96
CA THR A 170 -8.38 19.54 -2.26
C THR A 170 -7.95 19.07 -3.66
N ARG A 171 -8.13 19.91 -4.69
CA ARG A 171 -7.72 19.59 -6.07
C ARG A 171 -6.21 19.31 -6.21
N LEU A 172 -5.38 20.04 -5.48
CA LEU A 172 -3.93 19.83 -5.45
C LEU A 172 -3.59 18.46 -4.83
N LEU A 173 -4.20 18.16 -3.68
CA LEU A 173 -3.94 16.91 -2.96
C LEU A 173 -4.56 15.69 -3.64
N GLU A 174 -5.64 15.82 -4.40
CA GLU A 174 -6.17 14.71 -5.22
C GLU A 174 -5.15 14.21 -6.24
N LYS A 175 -4.43 15.14 -6.89
CA LYS A 175 -3.42 14.86 -7.91
C LYS A 175 -2.06 14.44 -7.36
N ALA A 176 -1.88 14.51 -6.04
CA ALA A 176 -0.65 14.12 -5.37
C ALA A 176 -0.57 12.59 -5.25
N ASP A 177 0.44 11.98 -5.86
CA ASP A 177 0.80 10.57 -5.64
C ASP A 177 2.15 10.44 -4.93
#